data_AF-A0A090QRI7-F1
#
_entry.id   AF-A0A090QRI7-F1
#
_cell.length_a   1.000
_cell.length_b   1.000
_cell.length_c   1.000
_cell.angle_alpha   90.00
_cell.angle_beta   90.00
_cell.angle_gamma   90.00
#
_symmetry.space_group_name_H-M   'P 1'
#
loop_
_entity.id
_entity.type
_entity.pdbx_description
1 polymer ?
#
loop_
_entity_poly.entity_id
_entity_poly.type
_entity_poly.pdbx_seq_one_letter_code
_entity_poly.pdbx_strand_id
1 'polypeptide(L)'
;MIAFILPIWVNQALPPKSAAFTPILQVEEVPILVPISNPDLTPWQPLITQCVTRYIAHHPDDKRPIEVIATGGQNSQIWLNYVHSSQRPSENVTLRLLTSQKDNTTICQ
;
A
#
# COMPACT_ATOMS: atom_id res chain seq x y z
N MET A 1 29.61 -26.86 15.16
CA MET A 1 28.70 -26.45 16.25
C MET A 1 28.09 -25.06 16.05
N ILE A 2 28.73 -24.15 15.31
CA ILE A 2 28.21 -22.79 15.00
C ILE A 2 27.01 -22.79 14.01
N ALA A 3 26.85 -23.84 13.21
CA ALA A 3 25.83 -23.93 12.16
C ALA A 3 24.36 -23.91 12.66
N PHE A 4 24.11 -24.26 13.93
CA PHE A 4 22.75 -24.27 14.49
C PHE A 4 22.28 -22.90 15.00
N ILE A 5 23.16 -21.90 15.07
CA ILE A 5 22.84 -20.57 15.61
C ILE A 5 22.22 -19.65 14.52
N LEU A 6 22.62 -19.86 13.26
CA LEU A 6 22.13 -19.13 12.08
C LEU A 6 20.59 -19.10 11.93
N PRO A 7 19.84 -20.22 12.03
CA PRO A 7 18.38 -20.19 11.87
C PRO A 7 17.67 -19.41 12.98
N ILE A 8 18.27 -19.31 14.18
CA ILE A 8 17.72 -18.57 15.32
C ILE A 8 17.92 -17.05 15.13
N TRP A 9 19.04 -16.64 14.54
CA TRP A 9 19.36 -15.23 14.25
C TRP A 9 18.56 -14.66 13.07
N VAL A 10 18.37 -15.44 12.01
CA VAL A 10 17.60 -15.01 10.82
C VAL A 10 16.14 -14.70 11.15
N ASN A 11 15.53 -15.40 12.11
CA ASN A 11 14.13 -15.16 12.50
C ASN A 11 13.90 -13.83 13.23
N GLN A 12 14.94 -13.20 13.79
CA GLN A 12 14.80 -11.94 14.53
C GLN A 12 15.14 -10.69 13.69
N ALA A 13 15.80 -10.88 12.55
CA ALA A 13 16.05 -9.80 11.60
C ALA A 13 14.83 -9.67 10.68
N LEU A 14 13.88 -8.80 11.04
CA LEU A 14 12.93 -8.29 10.04
C LEU A 14 13.77 -7.71 8.89
N PRO A 15 13.55 -8.16 7.64
CA PRO A 15 14.27 -7.56 6.52
C PRO A 15 14.04 -6.05 6.56
N PRO A 16 15.09 -5.23 6.40
CA PRO A 16 14.94 -3.79 6.44
C PRO A 16 13.87 -3.38 5.44
N LYS A 17 12.96 -2.49 5.86
CA LYS A 17 11.91 -1.97 4.99
C LYS A 17 12.58 -1.48 3.70
N SER A 18 12.09 -1.96 2.56
CA SER A 18 12.74 -1.76 1.27
C SER A 18 13.03 -0.27 1.06
N ALA A 19 14.30 0.06 0.88
CA ALA A 19 14.76 1.41 0.58
C ALA A 19 14.27 1.90 -0.80
N ALA A 20 13.50 1.09 -1.54
CA ALA A 20 12.94 1.44 -2.84
C ALA A 20 11.66 2.31 -2.75
N PHE A 21 11.08 2.50 -1.57
CA PHE A 21 9.83 3.23 -1.39
C PHE A 21 9.96 4.40 -0.42
N THR A 22 9.28 5.50 -0.75
CA THR A 22 9.16 6.69 0.10
C THR A 22 7.70 6.92 0.49
N PRO A 23 7.42 7.30 1.75
CA PRO A 23 6.08 7.69 2.15
C PRO A 23 5.71 9.06 1.57
N ILE A 24 4.49 9.19 1.05
CA ILE A 24 3.99 10.48 0.53
C ILE A 24 2.91 11.10 1.43
N LEU A 25 2.14 10.27 2.15
CA LEU A 25 1.14 10.68 3.13
C LEU A 25 0.71 9.48 4.00
N GLN A 26 -0.10 9.74 5.02
CA GLN A 26 -0.76 8.71 5.83
C GLN A 26 -2.28 8.94 5.82
N VAL A 27 -3.04 7.86 5.65
CA VAL A 27 -4.51 7.88 5.73
C VAL A 27 -4.91 6.94 6.84
N GLU A 28 -5.47 7.48 7.93
CA GLU A 28 -5.85 6.69 9.11
C GLU A 28 -4.76 5.71 9.55
N GLU A 29 -3.55 6.21 9.76
CA GLU A 29 -2.36 5.43 10.18
C GLU A 29 -1.83 4.43 9.14
N VAL A 30 -2.48 4.29 7.98
CA VAL A 30 -1.98 3.48 6.87
C VAL A 30 -1.03 4.34 6.02
N PRO A 31 0.28 4.00 5.94
CA PRO A 31 1.23 4.74 5.14
C PRO A 31 0.99 4.48 3.65
N ILE A 32 0.96 5.56 2.88
CA ILE A 32 0.94 5.50 1.42
C ILE A 32 2.38 5.66 0.92
N LEU A 33 2.85 4.62 0.26
CA LEU A 33 4.22 4.49 -0.23
C LEU A 33 4.24 4.63 -1.75
N VAL A 34 5.35 5.15 -2.26
CA VAL A 34 5.59 5.33 -3.69
C VAL A 34 7.01 4.88 -4.00
N PRO A 35 7.27 4.17 -5.12
CA PRO A 35 8.63 3.87 -5.54
C PRO A 35 9.43 5.16 -5.76
N ILE A 36 10.68 5.21 -5.36
CA ILE A 36 11.54 6.41 -5.52
C ILE A 36 11.61 6.90 -6.97
N SER A 37 11.51 5.98 -7.94
CA SER A 37 11.54 6.30 -9.37
C SER A 37 10.19 6.74 -9.94
N ASN A 38 9.11 6.71 -9.16
CA ASN A 38 7.80 7.11 -9.65
C ASN A 38 7.72 8.64 -9.78
N PRO A 39 7.04 9.17 -10.82
CA PRO A 39 6.74 10.59 -10.90
C PRO A 39 5.96 11.10 -9.70
N ASP A 40 5.96 12.41 -9.50
CA ASP A 40 5.20 13.07 -8.43
C ASP A 40 3.70 12.71 -8.51
N LEU A 41 3.15 12.29 -7.38
CA LEU A 41 1.75 11.91 -7.21
C LEU A 41 0.95 12.97 -6.44
N THR A 42 1.51 14.15 -6.18
CA THR A 42 0.80 15.26 -5.51
C THR A 42 -0.59 15.52 -6.10
N PRO A 43 -0.80 15.57 -7.44
CA PRO A 43 -2.14 15.76 -8.02
C PRO A 43 -3.13 14.64 -7.73
N TRP A 44 -2.64 13.44 -7.38
CA TRP A 44 -3.44 12.25 -7.12
C TRP A 44 -3.79 12.07 -5.65
N GLN A 45 -3.10 12.76 -4.73
CA GLN A 45 -3.31 12.61 -3.29
C GLN A 45 -4.78 12.71 -2.86
N PRO A 46 -5.61 13.65 -3.37
CA PRO A 46 -7.02 13.70 -2.97
C PRO A 46 -7.80 12.42 -3.33
N LEU A 47 -7.55 11.86 -4.52
CA LEU A 47 -8.20 10.63 -4.98
C LEU A 47 -7.69 9.42 -4.20
N ILE A 48 -6.38 9.35 -3.93
CA ILE A 48 -5.78 8.30 -3.11
C ILE A 48 -6.39 8.33 -1.71
N THR A 49 -6.41 9.50 -1.06
CA THR A 49 -6.97 9.67 0.28
C THR A 49 -8.43 9.21 0.33
N GLN A 50 -9.26 9.65 -0.63
CA GLN A 50 -10.65 9.23 -0.69
C GLN A 50 -10.80 7.71 -0.86
N CYS A 51 -10.03 7.11 -1.78
CA CYS A 51 -10.12 5.68 -2.05
C CYS A 51 -9.67 4.84 -0.86
N VAL A 52 -8.55 5.21 -0.24
CA VAL A 52 -7.99 4.48 0.91
C VAL A 52 -8.91 4.62 2.12
N THR A 53 -9.42 5.82 2.41
CA THR A 53 -10.41 6.03 3.49
C THR A 53 -11.61 5.11 3.31
N ARG A 54 -12.14 5.03 2.08
CA ARG A 54 -13.29 4.18 1.79
C ARG A 54 -12.96 2.69 1.90
N TYR A 55 -11.82 2.26 1.37
CA TYR A 55 -11.36 0.88 1.46
C TYR A 55 -11.24 0.43 2.91
N ILE A 56 -10.59 1.26 3.73
CA ILE A 56 -10.43 1.05 5.16
C ILE A 56 -11.79 0.92 5.88
N ALA A 57 -12.77 1.75 5.52
CA ALA A 57 -14.11 1.66 6.10
C ALA A 57 -14.83 0.33 5.79
N HIS A 58 -14.49 -0.35 4.70
CA HIS A 58 -15.04 -1.66 4.33
C HIS A 58 -14.21 -2.83 4.88
N HIS A 59 -12.98 -2.55 5.31
CA HIS A 59 -12.02 -3.52 5.85
C HIS A 59 -11.57 -3.13 7.27
N PRO A 60 -12.47 -3.19 8.27
CA PRO A 60 -12.16 -2.80 9.64
C PRO A 60 -11.25 -3.81 10.35
N ASP A 61 -10.76 -3.40 11.52
CA ASP A 61 -9.99 -4.21 12.45
C ASP A 61 -8.76 -4.87 11.82
N ASP A 62 -8.70 -6.19 11.87
CA ASP A 62 -7.55 -7.00 11.46
C ASP A 62 -7.50 -7.27 9.95
N LYS A 63 -8.46 -6.71 9.21
CA LYS A 63 -8.49 -6.65 7.73
C LYS A 63 -7.98 -5.31 7.21
N ARG A 64 -7.55 -4.39 8.06
CA ARG A 64 -6.97 -3.13 7.59
C ARG A 64 -5.64 -3.42 6.86
N PRO A 65 -5.39 -2.76 5.72
CA PRO A 65 -4.10 -2.83 5.07
C PRO A 65 -3.01 -2.24 5.99
N ILE A 66 -1.83 -2.85 5.98
CA ILE A 66 -0.67 -2.36 6.73
C ILE A 66 0.07 -1.24 5.99
N GLU A 67 -0.03 -1.22 4.66
CA GLU A 67 0.48 -0.16 3.79
C GLU A 67 -0.20 -0.20 2.43
N VAL A 68 -0.15 0.92 1.71
CA VAL A 68 -0.64 1.01 0.33
C VAL A 68 0.47 1.52 -0.55
N ILE A 69 0.78 0.81 -1.64
CA ILE A 69 1.79 1.20 -2.61
C ILE A 69 1.10 1.83 -3.82
N ALA A 70 1.35 3.11 -4.04
CA ALA A 70 0.84 3.87 -5.17
C ALA A 70 1.88 3.94 -6.29
N THR A 71 1.48 3.58 -7.52
CA THR A 71 2.33 3.64 -8.71
C THR A 71 1.59 4.23 -9.90
N GLY A 72 2.33 4.76 -10.87
CA GLY A 72 1.76 5.39 -12.07
C GLY A 72 1.51 6.88 -11.88
N GLY A 73 0.27 7.32 -12.08
CA GLY A 73 -0.13 8.74 -12.06
C GLY A 73 0.08 9.46 -13.39
N GLN A 74 0.72 8.80 -14.36
CA GLN A 74 0.82 9.23 -15.75
C GLN A 74 -0.32 8.61 -16.57
N ASN A 75 -0.68 9.23 -17.70
CA ASN A 75 -1.76 8.77 -18.58
C ASN A 75 -3.16 8.69 -17.93
N SER A 76 -3.42 9.54 -16.93
CA SER A 76 -4.72 9.62 -16.25
C SER A 76 -5.13 8.33 -15.52
N GLN A 77 -4.15 7.51 -15.11
CA GLN A 77 -4.38 6.30 -14.31
C GLN A 77 -3.39 6.19 -13.16
N ILE A 78 -3.84 5.59 -12.06
CA ILE A 78 -3.01 5.25 -10.90
C ILE A 78 -3.39 3.86 -10.39
N TRP A 79 -2.41 3.13 -9.87
CA TRP A 79 -2.59 1.83 -9.25
C TRP A 79 -2.30 1.92 -7.75
N LEU A 80 -3.22 1.42 -6.94
CA LEU A 80 -3.08 1.28 -5.50
C LEU A 80 -3.00 -0.20 -5.16
N ASN A 81 -1.86 -0.64 -4.65
CA ASN A 81 -1.69 -1.99 -4.15
C ASN A 81 -1.81 -1.97 -2.62
N TYR A 82 -2.89 -2.56 -2.12
CA TYR A 82 -3.16 -2.71 -0.70
C TYR A 82 -2.44 -3.94 -0.19
N VAL A 83 -1.49 -3.72 0.70
CA VAL A 83 -0.71 -4.80 1.32
C VAL A 83 -1.27 -5.02 2.71
N HIS A 84 -1.72 -6.24 2.97
CA HIS A 84 -2.26 -6.68 4.26
C HIS A 84 -1.21 -7.43 5.05
N SER A 85 -1.54 -7.72 6.31
CA SER A 85 -0.72 -8.53 7.21
C SER A 85 -0.33 -9.85 6.55
N SER A 86 0.86 -10.37 6.89
CA SER A 86 1.33 -11.70 6.47
C SER A 86 0.42 -12.84 6.94
N GLN A 87 -0.48 -12.58 7.89
CA GLN A 87 -1.53 -13.50 8.32
C GLN A 87 -2.70 -13.59 7.33
N ARG A 88 -2.89 -12.58 6.47
CA ARG A 88 -3.97 -12.46 5.47
C ARG A 88 -3.46 -12.04 4.09
N PRO A 89 -2.49 -12.77 3.50
CA PRO A 89 -1.92 -12.39 2.21
C PRO A 89 -2.93 -12.47 1.07
N SER A 90 -4.03 -13.22 1.24
CA SER A 90 -5.13 -13.33 0.26
C SER A 90 -5.98 -12.08 0.14
N GLU A 91 -5.90 -11.15 1.09
CA GLU A 91 -6.63 -9.87 1.04
C GLU A 91 -5.87 -8.80 0.25
N ASN A 92 -4.62 -9.06 -0.13
CA ASN A 92 -3.85 -8.18 -1.00
C ASN A 92 -4.59 -7.94 -2.32
N VAL A 93 -4.81 -6.66 -2.65
CA VAL A 93 -5.58 -6.27 -3.82
C VAL A 93 -4.96 -5.07 -4.51
N THR A 94 -4.99 -5.07 -5.84
CA THR A 94 -4.58 -3.93 -6.65
C THR A 94 -5.80 -3.28 -7.28
N LEU A 95 -6.04 -2.01 -6.95
CA LEU A 95 -7.10 -1.20 -7.53
C LEU A 95 -6.52 -0.24 -8.56
N ARG A 96 -7.18 -0.11 -9.71
CA ARG A 96 -6.84 0.87 -10.74
C ARG A 96 -7.86 2.00 -10.73
N LEU A 97 -7.41 3.23 -10.52
CA LEU A 97 -8.24 4.42 -10.52
C LEU A 97 -7.99 5.28 -11.76
N LEU A 98 -9.04 5.91 -12.26
CA LEU A 98 -8.99 6.80 -13.43
C LEU A 98 -9.37 8.23 -13.01
N THR A 99 -8.79 9.26 -13.64
CA THR A 99 -9.17 10.66 -13.32
C THR A 99 -10.62 11.02 -13.66
N SER A 100 -11.33 10.20 -14.46
CA SER A 100 -12.72 10.43 -14.83
C SER A 100 -13.73 10.21 -13.68
N GLN A 101 -13.28 9.82 -12.48
CA GLN A 101 -13.98 9.74 -11.17
C GLN A 101 -15.25 8.87 -11.07
N LYS A 102 -16.01 8.70 -12.16
CA LYS A 102 -17.36 8.13 -12.16
C LYS A 102 -17.44 6.69 -11.64
N ASP A 103 -16.36 5.93 -11.77
CA ASP A 103 -16.28 4.53 -11.33
C ASP A 103 -15.37 4.29 -10.11
N ASN A 104 -14.63 5.29 -9.63
CA ASN A 104 -13.64 5.04 -8.57
C ASN A 104 -14.30 4.72 -7.21
N THR A 105 -15.48 5.31 -6.94
CA THR A 105 -16.14 5.15 -5.63
C THR A 105 -16.65 3.74 -5.40
N THR A 106 -17.07 3.02 -6.42
CA THR A 106 -17.50 1.61 -6.33
C THR A 106 -16.32 0.64 -6.28
N ILE A 107 -15.16 1.02 -6.82
CA ILE A 107 -13.96 0.17 -6.88
C ILE A 107 -13.22 0.16 -5.53
N CYS A 108 -13.28 1.25 -4.76
CA CYS A 108 -12.60 1.41 -3.48
C CYS A 108 -13.39 0.79 -2.32
N GLN A 109 -13.58 -0.53 -2.35
CA GLN A 109 -14.26 -1.30 -1.31
C GLN A 109 -13.42 -2.46 -0.83
#